data_AF-A0A9E4WSV5-F1
#
_entry.id   AF-A0A9E4WSV5-F1
#
_cell.length_a   1.000
_cell.length_b   1.000
_cell.length_c   1.000
_cell.angle_alpha   90.00
_cell.angle_beta   90.00
_cell.angle_gamma   90.00
#
_symmetry.space_group_name_H-M   'P 1'
#
loop_
_entity.id
_entity.type
_entity.pdbx_description
1 polymer ?
#
loop_
_entity_poly.entity_id
_entity_poly.type
_entity_poly.pdbx_seq_one_letter_code
_entity_poly.pdbx_strand_id
1 'polypeptide(L)'
;YREPYKEEASRKPIWRWPNELPIEGEPADVWEAALAYHEWLQRTDVPKILFHATPGAITPAAAVESMASTFKNLKTVDIGPGIHFVQEDNPHKIGEELASWYQGL
;
A
#
# COMPACT_ATOMS: atom_id res chain seq x y z
N TYR A 1 -16.14 4.31 -10.35
CA TYR A 1 -15.45 5.48 -9.72
C TYR A 1 -16.28 6.76 -9.60
N ARG A 2 -16.96 7.25 -10.64
CA ARG A 2 -17.67 8.56 -10.57
C ARG A 2 -18.96 8.57 -9.74
N GLU A 3 -19.64 7.43 -9.66
CA GLU A 3 -20.99 7.32 -9.10
C GLU A 3 -21.17 7.86 -7.67
N PRO A 4 -20.25 7.62 -6.71
CA PRO A 4 -20.40 8.15 -5.35
C PRO A 4 -20.22 9.67 -5.23
N TYR A 5 -19.74 10.33 -6.30
CA TYR A 5 -19.21 11.71 -6.24
C TYR A 5 -19.94 12.70 -7.16
N LYS A 6 -21.20 12.39 -7.50
CA LYS A 6 -22.04 13.21 -8.38
C LYS A 6 -22.23 14.62 -7.81
N GLU A 7 -22.54 14.72 -6.52
CA GLU A 7 -22.75 15.98 -5.82
C GLU A 7 -21.44 16.57 -5.28
N GLU A 8 -21.26 17.89 -5.31
CA GLU A 8 -20.04 18.53 -4.81
C GLU A 8 -19.77 18.21 -3.33
N ALA A 9 -20.80 18.27 -2.48
CA ALA A 9 -20.69 17.98 -1.05
C ALA A 9 -20.16 16.57 -0.76
N SER A 10 -20.38 15.61 -1.68
CA SER A 10 -19.88 14.23 -1.54
C SER A 10 -18.36 14.09 -1.83
N ARG A 11 -17.70 15.13 -2.36
CA ARG A 11 -16.28 15.11 -2.76
C ARG A 11 -15.33 15.49 -1.64
N LYS A 12 -15.83 15.92 -0.47
CA LYS A 12 -14.98 16.28 0.68
C LYS A 12 -13.94 15.19 1.02
N PRO A 13 -14.25 13.88 1.01
CA PRO A 13 -13.25 12.85 1.24
C PRO A 13 -12.14 12.84 0.18
N ILE A 14 -12.48 13.01 -1.10
CA ILE A 14 -11.49 13.05 -2.20
C ILE A 14 -10.51 14.22 -1.99
N TRP A 15 -10.99 15.36 -1.52
CA TRP A 15 -10.13 16.51 -1.21
C TRP A 15 -9.32 16.30 0.08
N ARG A 16 -9.93 15.76 1.14
CA ARG A 16 -9.24 15.64 2.43
C ARG A 16 -8.13 14.60 2.39
N TRP A 17 -8.35 13.44 1.75
CA TRP A 17 -7.37 12.36 1.67
C TRP A 17 -5.95 12.78 1.23
N PRO A 18 -5.74 13.51 0.12
CA PRO A 18 -4.40 13.96 -0.26
C PRO A 18 -3.79 14.96 0.73
N ASN A 19 -4.59 15.68 1.52
CA ASN A 19 -4.11 16.56 2.59
C ASN A 19 -3.74 15.80 3.88
N GLU A 20 -4.07 14.51 3.97
CA GLU A 20 -3.66 13.62 5.06
C GLU A 20 -2.43 12.78 4.68
N LEU A 21 -1.85 12.96 3.49
CA LEU A 21 -0.65 12.25 3.11
C LEU A 21 0.52 12.73 4.00
N PRO A 22 1.18 11.83 4.74
CA PRO A 22 2.28 12.20 5.64
C PRO A 22 3.53 12.54 4.82
N ILE A 23 3.74 13.81 4.53
CA ILE A 23 4.84 14.32 3.70
C ILE A 23 5.58 15.39 4.49
N GLU A 24 6.91 15.26 4.57
CA GLU A 24 7.78 16.23 5.27
C GLU A 24 7.39 16.50 6.73
N GLY A 25 6.83 15.51 7.42
CA GLY A 25 6.42 15.65 8.82
C GLY A 25 4.96 16.07 9.03
N GLU A 26 4.19 16.35 7.97
CA GLU A 26 2.84 16.89 8.07
C GLU A 26 1.79 15.99 7.38
N PRO A 27 0.55 15.90 7.91
CA PRO A 27 0.14 16.42 9.22
C PRO A 27 0.78 15.58 10.35
N ALA A 28 1.24 16.25 11.41
CA ALA A 28 2.07 15.64 12.44
C ALA A 28 1.47 14.39 13.09
N ASP A 29 0.17 14.38 13.35
CA ASP A 29 -0.54 13.24 13.92
C ASP A 29 -0.54 12.01 13.00
N VAL A 30 -0.78 12.20 11.70
CA VAL A 30 -0.71 11.11 10.71
C VAL A 30 0.73 10.68 10.47
N TRP A 31 1.68 11.61 10.42
CA TRP A 31 3.10 11.30 10.30
C TRP A 31 3.60 10.43 11.46
N GLU A 32 3.31 10.82 12.70
CA GLU A 32 3.66 10.07 13.90
C GLU A 32 3.01 8.69 13.91
N ALA A 33 1.72 8.59 13.55
CA ALA A 33 1.03 7.32 13.43
C ALA A 33 1.67 6.41 12.36
N ALA A 34 2.08 7.00 11.23
CA ALA A 34 2.73 6.28 10.14
C ALA A 34 4.10 5.72 10.52
N LEU A 35 4.93 6.52 11.19
CA LEU A 35 6.20 6.06 11.74
C LEU A 35 6.01 4.94 12.76
N ALA A 36 5.07 5.11 13.69
CA ALA A 36 4.81 4.14 14.75
C ALA A 36 4.40 2.76 14.19
N TYR A 37 3.47 2.70 13.22
CA TYR A 37 3.10 1.41 12.64
C TYR A 37 4.20 0.86 11.75
N HIS A 38 4.98 1.70 11.06
CA HIS A 38 6.09 1.26 10.21
C HIS A 38 7.15 0.52 11.04
N GLU A 39 7.56 1.08 12.19
CA GLU A 39 8.49 0.40 13.09
C GLU A 39 7.90 -0.88 13.70
N TRP A 40 6.60 -0.87 14.02
CA TRP A 40 5.93 -2.06 14.52
C TRP A 40 5.91 -3.19 13.48
N LEU A 41 5.64 -2.87 12.21
CA LEU A 41 5.65 -3.83 11.10
C LEU A 41 7.02 -4.50 10.91
N GLN A 42 8.12 -3.80 11.17
CA GLN A 42 9.46 -4.38 11.11
C GLN A 42 9.70 -5.44 12.18
N ARG A 43 9.05 -5.32 13.35
CA ARG A 43 9.33 -6.16 14.54
C ARG A 43 8.37 -7.33 14.73
N THR A 44 7.12 -7.15 14.28
CA THR A 44 6.02 -8.10 14.50
C THR A 44 6.15 -9.36 13.66
N ASP A 45 5.79 -10.51 14.24
CA ASP A 45 5.80 -11.81 13.58
C ASP A 45 4.52 -12.07 12.75
N VAL A 46 3.57 -11.12 12.72
CA VAL A 46 2.39 -11.19 11.83
C VAL A 46 2.86 -11.46 10.40
N PRO A 47 2.38 -12.52 9.73
CA PRO A 47 2.70 -12.77 8.32
C PRO A 47 2.22 -11.63 7.42
N LYS A 48 3.01 -11.24 6.42
CA LYS A 48 2.72 -10.12 5.52
C LYS A 48 2.92 -10.53 4.07
N ILE A 49 2.11 -9.95 3.19
CA ILE A 49 2.31 -10.01 1.73
C ILE A 49 2.29 -8.58 1.17
N LEU A 50 3.27 -8.24 0.33
CA LEU A 50 3.38 -6.97 -0.37
C LEU A 50 3.35 -7.20 -1.88
N PHE A 51 2.30 -6.70 -2.53
CA PHE A 51 2.22 -6.62 -3.99
C PHE A 51 2.85 -5.31 -4.47
N HIS A 52 3.69 -5.38 -5.49
CA HIS A 52 4.34 -4.20 -6.07
C HIS A 52 4.36 -4.25 -7.60
N ALA A 53 4.23 -3.09 -8.24
CA ALA A 53 4.20 -2.94 -9.69
C ALA A 53 5.30 -1.97 -10.16
N THR A 54 5.60 -2.01 -11.47
CA THR A 54 6.60 -1.13 -12.10
C THR A 54 5.92 -0.21 -13.13
N PRO A 55 6.13 1.12 -13.12
CA PRO A 55 7.04 1.86 -12.23
C PRO A 55 6.51 2.04 -10.79
N GLY A 56 5.23 1.74 -10.55
CA GLY A 56 4.59 2.03 -9.27
C GLY A 56 4.30 3.52 -9.08
N ALA A 57 3.83 3.89 -7.89
CA ALA A 57 3.58 5.28 -7.50
C ALA A 57 4.09 5.56 -6.08
N ILE A 58 3.35 5.09 -5.07
CA ILE A 58 3.69 5.31 -3.65
C ILE A 58 4.85 4.38 -3.21
N THR A 59 4.94 3.19 -3.81
CA THR A 59 5.89 2.15 -3.42
C THR A 59 6.87 1.88 -4.57
N PRO A 60 7.93 2.71 -4.74
CA PRO A 60 8.95 2.49 -5.75
C PRO A 60 9.84 1.29 -5.42
N ALA A 61 10.62 0.81 -6.40
CA ALA A 61 11.49 -0.37 -6.27
C ALA A 61 12.41 -0.32 -5.04
N ALA A 62 13.06 0.83 -4.78
CA ALA A 62 13.93 0.99 -3.61
C ALA A 62 13.18 0.82 -2.27
N ALA A 63 11.92 1.24 -2.20
CA ALA A 63 11.09 1.03 -1.01
C ALA A 63 10.72 -0.44 -0.82
N VAL A 64 10.43 -1.15 -1.92
CA VAL A 64 10.18 -2.61 -1.90
C VAL A 64 11.42 -3.35 -1.40
N GLU A 65 12.60 -3.04 -1.92
CA GLU A 65 13.88 -3.64 -1.50
C GLU A 65 14.16 -3.37 -0.01
N SER A 66 13.93 -2.13 0.44
CA SER A 66 14.07 -1.77 1.84
C SER A 66 13.11 -2.56 2.73
N MET A 67 11.83 -2.68 2.37
CA MET A 67 10.86 -3.46 3.13
C MET A 67 11.20 -4.96 3.13
N ALA A 68 11.57 -5.53 1.98
CA ALA A 68 11.95 -6.94 1.85
C ALA A 68 13.16 -7.31 2.72
N SER A 69 14.08 -6.38 2.95
CA SER A 69 15.27 -6.59 3.79
C SER A 69 15.07 -6.31 5.27
N THR A 70 14.02 -5.56 5.66
CA THR A 70 13.82 -5.10 7.05
C THR A 70 12.59 -5.69 7.73
N PHE A 71 11.55 -6.08 6.98
CA PHE A 71 10.30 -6.55 7.57
C PHE A 71 10.34 -8.07 7.79
N LYS A 72 10.03 -8.51 9.02
CA LYS A 72 9.86 -9.94 9.31
C LYS A 72 8.66 -10.53 8.58
N ASN A 73 8.76 -11.80 8.21
CA ASN A 73 7.67 -12.62 7.64
C ASN A 73 6.95 -11.94 6.45
N LEU A 74 7.70 -11.20 5.62
CA LEU A 74 7.19 -10.51 4.45
C LEU A 74 7.45 -11.33 3.18
N LYS A 75 6.38 -11.71 2.47
CA LYS A 75 6.44 -12.17 1.08
C LYS A 75 6.24 -10.96 0.16
N THR A 76 7.18 -10.71 -0.75
CA THR A 76 6.98 -9.72 -1.84
C THR A 76 6.55 -10.41 -3.12
N VAL A 77 5.69 -9.75 -3.90
CA VAL A 77 5.17 -10.24 -5.18
C VAL A 77 5.21 -9.12 -6.20
N ASP A 78 6.05 -9.27 -7.22
CA ASP A 78 6.03 -8.41 -8.40
C ASP A 78 4.83 -8.78 -9.27
N ILE A 79 3.90 -7.85 -9.45
CA ILE A 79 2.70 -8.04 -10.27
C ILE A 79 2.88 -7.53 -11.70
N GLY A 80 4.04 -6.95 -12.05
CA GLY A 80 4.35 -6.47 -13.39
C GLY A 80 4.02 -4.99 -13.60
N PRO A 81 3.65 -4.58 -14.82
CA PRO A 81 3.33 -3.18 -15.13
C PRO A 81 2.15 -2.65 -14.32
N GLY A 82 2.26 -1.45 -13.76
CA GLY A 82 1.18 -0.77 -13.04
C GLY A 82 1.65 0.48 -12.30
N ILE A 83 0.70 1.32 -11.88
CA ILE A 83 0.97 2.61 -11.19
C ILE A 83 0.49 2.57 -9.74
N HIS A 84 -0.80 2.81 -9.49
CA HIS A 84 -1.35 2.90 -8.12
C HIS A 84 -2.58 2.01 -7.94
N PHE A 85 -3.54 2.06 -8.86
CA PHE A 85 -4.72 1.18 -8.88
C PHE A 85 -4.39 -0.17 -9.52
N VAL A 86 -3.35 -0.83 -9.01
CA VAL A 86 -2.76 -2.03 -9.61
C VAL A 86 -3.70 -3.25 -9.63
N GLN A 87 -4.79 -3.19 -8.87
CA GLN A 87 -5.88 -4.15 -8.92
C GLN A 87 -6.62 -4.10 -10.27
N GLU A 88 -6.63 -2.96 -10.95
CA GLU A 88 -7.21 -2.81 -12.29
C GLU A 88 -6.26 -3.33 -13.39
N ASP A 89 -4.95 -3.35 -13.11
CA ASP A 89 -3.93 -3.80 -14.06
C ASP A 89 -3.71 -5.32 -13.99
N ASN A 90 -3.55 -5.88 -12.79
CA ASN A 90 -3.21 -7.29 -12.58
C ASN A 90 -4.10 -8.00 -11.53
N PRO A 91 -5.44 -7.97 -11.65
CA PRO A 91 -6.36 -8.50 -10.63
C PRO A 91 -6.19 -10.01 -10.39
N HIS A 92 -6.01 -10.79 -11.46
CA HIS A 92 -5.92 -12.25 -11.37
C HIS A 92 -4.67 -12.70 -10.63
N LYS A 93 -3.51 -12.13 -10.97
CA LYS A 93 -2.25 -12.45 -10.31
C LYS A 93 -2.27 -12.08 -8.83
N ILE A 94 -2.84 -10.93 -8.47
CA ILE A 94 -3.04 -10.54 -7.06
C ILE A 94 -3.91 -11.57 -6.34
N GLY A 95 -5.05 -11.96 -6.94
CA GLY A 95 -5.98 -12.91 -6.34
C GLY A 95 -5.38 -14.30 -6.14
N GLU A 96 -4.68 -14.83 -7.14
CA GLU A 96 -4.03 -16.14 -7.09
C GLU A 96 -2.93 -16.21 -6.03
N GLU A 97 -2.06 -15.20 -6.00
CA GLU A 97 -0.97 -15.10 -5.04
C GLU A 97 -1.46 -14.89 -3.60
N LEU A 98 -2.53 -14.12 -3.43
CA LEU A 98 -3.18 -13.94 -2.13
C LEU A 98 -3.82 -15.24 -1.63
N ALA A 99 -4.53 -15.97 -2.49
CA ALA A 99 -5.15 -17.25 -2.14
C ALA A 99 -4.10 -18.30 -1.76
N SER A 100 -3.04 -18.42 -2.56
CA SER A 100 -1.91 -19.31 -2.31
C SER A 100 -1.19 -18.96 -1.00
N TRP A 101 -0.91 -17.68 -0.78
CA TRP A 101 -0.30 -17.21 0.46
C TRP A 101 -1.15 -17.53 1.68
N TYR A 102 -2.46 -17.26 1.62
CA TYR A 102 -3.39 -17.53 2.73
C TYR A 102 -3.51 -19.02 3.07
N GLN A 103 -3.50 -19.90 2.06
CA GLN A 103 -3.53 -21.36 2.27
C GLN A 103 -2.24 -21.91 2.90
N GLY A 104 -1.13 -21.18 2.77
CA GLY A 104 0.17 -21.55 3.34
C GLY A 104 0.50 -20.91 4.69
N LEU A 105 -0.42 -20.14 5.28
CA LEU A 105 -0.31 -19.62 6.65
C LEU A 105 -0.60 -20.71 7.69
#